data_AF-A0A8C8AFI2-F1
#
_entry.id   AF-A0A8C8AFI2-F1
#
_cell.length_a   1.000
_cell.length_b   1.000
_cell.length_c   1.000
_cell.angle_alpha   90.00
_cell.angle_beta   90.00
_cell.angle_gamma   90.00
#
_symmetry.space_group_name_H-M   'P 1'
#
loop_
_entity.id
_entity.type
_entity.pdbx_description
1 polymer ?
#
loop_
_entity_poly.entity_id
_entity_poly.type
_entity_poly.pdbx_seq_one_letter_code
_entity_poly.pdbx_strand_id
1 'polypeptide(L)' 'TPPQAACTYSGVRYERWVLGGCPPGIDPAVSVPVALGCRCGRCPMGLPTPAAALPSRTPRSRRLPHLPGPLPG' A
#
# COMPACT_ATOMS: atom_id res chain seq x y z
N THR A 1 8.02 -29.91 -0.11
CA THR A 1 7.63 -28.65 -0.79
C THR A 1 8.78 -27.66 -0.68
N PRO A 2 9.26 -27.03 -1.76
CA PRO A 2 10.29 -26.00 -1.66
C PRO A 2 9.73 -24.75 -0.95
N PRO A 3 10.56 -23.99 -0.22
CA PRO A 3 10.10 -22.80 0.49
C PRO A 3 9.62 -21.73 -0.51
N GLN A 4 8.39 -21.23 -0.33
CA GLN A 4 7.87 -20.12 -1.12
C GLN A 4 8.66 -18.83 -0.84
N ALA A 5 9.33 -18.31 -1.88
CA ALA A 5 10.07 -17.06 -1.82
C ALA A 5 9.20 -15.90 -2.33
N ALA A 6 9.10 -14.84 -1.53
CA ALA A 6 8.42 -13.59 -1.87
C ALA A 6 9.36 -12.41 -1.63
N CYS A 7 9.24 -11.36 -2.43
CA CYS A 7 9.98 -10.12 -2.19
C CYS A 7 9.24 -9.23 -1.19
N THR A 8 9.96 -8.77 -0.17
CA THR A 8 9.45 -7.96 0.94
C THR A 8 10.44 -6.84 1.24
N TYR A 9 10.05 -5.91 2.12
CA TYR A 9 10.89 -4.79 2.50
C TYR A 9 12.13 -5.29 3.25
N SER A 10 13.32 -4.93 2.79
CA SER A 10 14.55 -5.19 3.53
C SER A 10 14.71 -4.21 4.70
N GLY A 11 14.16 -3.01 4.56
CA GLY A 11 14.00 -1.98 5.59
C GLY A 11 12.80 -1.09 5.27
N VAL A 12 12.20 -0.49 6.31
CA VAL A 12 11.00 0.36 6.21
C VAL A 12 11.20 1.63 7.03
N ARG A 13 10.79 2.77 6.48
CA ARG A 13 10.55 4.01 7.24
C ARG A 13 9.07 4.35 7.17
N TYR A 14 8.54 5.01 8.19
CA TYR A 14 7.15 5.46 8.18
C TYR A 14 7.10 6.97 7.96
N GLU A 15 6.28 7.40 7.01
CA GLU A 15 6.00 8.81 6.75
C GLU A 15 4.55 9.13 7.15
N ARG A 16 4.33 10.30 7.73
CA ARG A 16 3.00 10.76 8.16
C ARG A 16 2.37 11.63 7.09
N TRP A 17 1.21 11.22 6.58
CA TRP A 17 0.47 11.91 5.54
C TRP A 17 -0.87 12.39 6.09
N VAL A 18 -1.31 13.59 5.71
CA VAL A 18 -2.59 14.15 6.14
C VAL A 18 -3.63 13.95 5.04
N LEU A 19 -4.71 13.22 5.33
CA LEU A 19 -5.78 12.97 4.37
C LEU A 19 -6.79 14.13 4.35
N GLY A 20 -7.21 14.53 3.16
CA GLY A 20 -8.30 15.49 2.97
C GLY A 20 -9.68 14.82 3.10
N GLY A 21 -10.65 15.56 3.63
CA GLY A 21 -12.07 15.13 3.68
C GLY A 21 -12.46 14.33 4.93
N CYS A 22 -11.65 14.33 5.98
CA CYS A 22 -12.02 13.74 7.27
C CYS A 22 -13.04 14.61 8.02
N PRO A 23 -14.03 14.02 8.70
CA PRO A 23 -14.94 14.74 9.60
C PRO A 23 -14.21 15.41 10.78
N PRO A 24 -14.80 16.45 11.39
CA PRO A 24 -14.25 17.05 12.61
C PRO A 24 -14.17 16.03 13.75
N GLY A 25 -13.07 16.08 14.51
CA GLY A 25 -12.81 15.16 15.63
C GLY A 25 -12.09 13.85 15.25
N ILE A 26 -11.79 13.62 13.97
CA ILE A 26 -10.97 12.50 13.51
C ILE A 26 -9.54 12.98 13.24
N ASP A 27 -8.54 12.22 13.68
CA ASP A 27 -7.14 12.46 13.29
C ASP A 27 -6.96 12.11 11.79
N PRO A 28 -6.70 13.08 10.91
CA PRO A 28 -6.51 12.84 9.49
C PRO A 28 -5.12 12.26 9.16
N ALA A 29 -4.22 12.14 10.15
CA ALA A 29 -2.86 11.69 9.95
C ALA A 29 -2.78 10.15 9.81
N VAL A 30 -2.24 9.68 8.70
CA VAL A 30 -1.98 8.27 8.42
C VAL A 30 -0.49 8.02 8.28
N SER A 31 0.01 6.92 8.85
CA SER A 31 1.40 6.50 8.72
C SER A 31 1.56 5.51 7.57
N VAL A 32 2.31 5.88 6.54
CA VAL A 32 2.52 5.10 5.32
C VAL A 32 3.94 4.50 5.33
N PRO A 33 4.10 3.19 5.10
CA PRO A 33 5.41 2.58 5.02
C PRO A 33 6.08 2.88 3.68
N VAL A 34 7.33 3.35 3.74
CA VAL A 34 8.20 3.56 2.58
C VAL A 34 9.34 2.56 2.66
N ALA A 35 9.45 1.73 1.63
CA ALA A 35 10.53 0.75 1.53
C ALA A 35 11.86 1.46 1.32
N LEU A 36 12.84 1.19 2.19
CA LEU A 36 14.23 1.64 2.02
C LEU A 36 15.01 0.70 1.09
N GLY A 37 14.49 -0.51 0.89
CA GLY A 37 15.03 -1.51 -0.02
C GLY A 37 14.16 -2.77 -0.01
N CYS A 38 14.51 -3.73 -0.87
CA CYS A 38 13.78 -4.98 -1.03
C CYS A 38 14.71 -6.19 -0.83
N ARG A 39 14.17 -7.29 -0.32
CA ARG A 39 14.83 -8.60 -0.28
C ARG A 39 13.83 -9.70 -0.60
N CYS A 40 14.29 -10.79 -1.18
CA CYS A 40 13.44 -11.95 -1.46
C CYS A 40 13.79 -13.10 -0.52
N GLY A 41 12.78 -13.67 0.12
CA GLY A 41 12.94 -14.68 1.15
C GLY A 41 11.60 -15.29 1.53
N ARG A 42 11.55 -16.01 2.66
CA ARG A 42 10.28 -16.57 3.14
C ARG A 42 9.26 -15.46 3.36
N CYS A 43 8.02 -15.67 2.92
CA CYS A 43 6.94 -14.74 3.18
C CYS A 43 6.75 -14.59 4.71
N PRO A 44 6.92 -13.39 5.28
CA PRO A 44 6.78 -13.21 6.73
C PRO A 44 5.30 -13.34 7.12
N MET A 45 4.90 -14.53 7.60
CA MET A 45 3.51 -14.80 8.00
C MET A 45 3.09 -14.12 9.31
N GLY A 46 4.01 -13.45 10.01
CA GLY A 46 3.74 -12.72 11.25
C GLY A 46 3.33 -11.25 11.06
N LEU A 47 3.26 -10.75 9.83
CA LEU A 47 2.72 -9.42 9.58
C LEU A 47 1.17 -9.51 9.60
N PRO A 48 0.45 -8.66 10.34
CA PRO A 48 -1.01 -8.65 10.38
C PRO A 48 -1.67 -8.17 9.07
N THR A 49 -0.97 -8.26 7.94
CA THR A 49 -1.48 -7.88 6.62
C THR A 49 -1.97 -9.11 5.85
N PRO A 50 -3.12 -9.04 5.16
CA PRO A 50 -3.71 -10.17 4.42
C PRO A 50 -2.94 -10.55 3.14
N ALA A 51 -1.66 -10.17 3.03
CA ALA A 51 -0.89 -10.18 1.78
C ALA A 51 -0.26 -11.55 1.44
N ALA A 52 -0.33 -12.54 2.33
CA ALA A 52 0.35 -13.83 2.13
C ALA A 52 -0.23 -14.68 0.96
N ALA A 53 -1.36 -14.30 0.35
CA ALA A 53 -2.04 -15.13 -0.65
C ALA A 53 -2.71 -14.41 -1.83
N LEU A 54 -2.45 -13.11 -2.08
CA LEU A 54 -3.16 -12.38 -3.15
C LEU A 54 -2.22 -11.82 -4.22
N PRO A 55 -2.42 -12.11 -5.52
CA PRO A 55 -1.70 -11.46 -6.61
C PRO A 55 -2.23 -10.03 -6.82
N SER A 56 -1.95 -9.11 -5.90
CA SER A 56 -2.20 -7.68 -6.12
C SER A 56 -0.88 -7.00 -6.50
N ARG A 57 -0.57 -6.97 -7.80
CA ARG A 57 0.62 -6.28 -8.35
C ARG A 57 0.44 -4.77 -8.51
N THR A 58 -0.72 -4.22 -8.14
CA THR A 58 -0.96 -2.77 -8.19
C THR A 58 -0.99 -2.18 -6.79
N PRO A 59 -0.23 -1.11 -6.50
CA PRO A 59 -0.49 -0.32 -5.31
C PRO A 59 -1.96 0.09 -5.34
N ARG A 60 -2.66 -0.04 -4.20
CA ARG A 60 -4.07 0.36 -4.10
C ARG A 60 -4.17 1.87 -4.29
N SER A 61 -4.26 2.34 -5.53
CA SER A 61 -4.82 3.64 -5.82
C SER A 61 -6.32 3.60 -5.55
N ARG A 62 -6.88 4.70 -5.05
CA ARG A 62 -8.34 4.87 -5.04
C ARG A 62 -8.77 4.77 -6.50
N ARG A 63 -9.79 3.94 -6.82
CA ARG A 63 -10.44 4.04 -8.12
C ARG A 63 -11.02 5.45 -8.20
N LEU A 64 -10.41 6.33 -9.01
CA LEU A 64 -11.08 7.56 -9.39
C LEU A 64 -12.34 7.14 -10.15
N PRO A 65 -13.54 7.65 -9.80
CA PRO A 65 -14.64 7.58 -10.75
C PRO A 65 -14.15 8.23 -12.05
N HIS A 66 -14.41 7.59 -13.18
CA HIS A 66 -14.07 8.13 -14.49
C HIS A 66 -14.59 9.58 -14.57
N LEU A 67 -13.70 10.57 -14.55
CA LEU A 67 -14.08 11.93 -14.92
C LEU A 67 -14.51 11.87 -16.39
N PRO A 68 -15.70 12.37 -16.76
CA PRO A 68 -16.02 12.53 -18.17
C PRO A 68 -14.95 13.43 -18.79
N GLY A 69 -14.31 12.95 -19.86
CA GLY A 69 -13.27 13.70 -20.55
C GLY A 69 -13.79 15.05 -21.05
N PRO A 70 -12.91 16.05 -21.25
CA PRO A 70 -13.31 17.33 -21.80
C PRO A 70 -13.96 17.15 -23.18
N LEU A 71 -15.10 17.79 -23.39
CA LEU A 71 -15.79 17.87 -24.69
C LEU A 71 -14.87 18.54 -25.71
N PRO A 72 -14.71 18.00 -26.93
CA PRO A 72 -14.03 18.71 -28.00
C PRO A 72 -14.90 19.90 -28.44
N GLY A 73 -14.26 21.08 -28.52
CA GLY A 73 -14.84 22.27 -29.16
C GLY A 73 -14.69 22.25 -30.67
#